data_AF-A0A5N9CV85-F1
#
_entry.id   AF-A0A5N9CV85-F1
#
_cell.length_a   1.000
_cell.length_b   1.000
_cell.length_c   1.000
_cell.angle_alpha   90.00
_cell.angle_beta   90.00
_cell.angle_gamma   90.00
#
_symmetry.space_group_name_H-M   'P 1'
#
loop_
_entity.id
_entity.type
_entity.pdbx_description
1 polymer ?
#
loop_
_entity_poly.entity_id
_entity_poly.type
_entity_poly.pdbx_seq_one_letter_code
_entity_poly.pdbx_strand_id
1 'polypeptide(L)'
;MNRTYDEAIASVSVPTDAASIERGKHYLEAVGACQVCHDQNLAGPEVANCKDNPCTGFSGDSFFGKVMPKNLTSGRGGIGGAFTDEDYVRAIRHGIGKDGEALVIMPAEEYYKISDDDLGAMIAYLKTLPHVDNELEESS
;
A
#
# COMPACT_ATOMS: atom_id res chain seq x y z
N MET A 1 -13.92 6.80 -16.84
CA MET A 1 -12.60 6.86 -17.49
C MET A 1 -11.78 5.68 -17.00
N ASN A 2 -11.54 4.64 -17.82
CA ASN A 2 -10.71 3.50 -17.42
C ASN A 2 -9.47 3.50 -18.32
N ARG A 3 -8.42 4.20 -17.90
CA ARG A 3 -7.09 4.11 -18.54
C ARG A 3 -6.31 3.07 -17.75
N THR A 4 -6.03 1.94 -18.37
CA THR A 4 -5.04 0.98 -17.88
C THR A 4 -3.66 1.49 -18.28
N TYR A 5 -2.76 1.60 -17.31
CA TYR A 5 -1.40 2.08 -17.55
C TYR A 5 -0.43 0.90 -17.73
N ASP A 6 -0.05 0.62 -18.98
CA ASP A 6 1.01 -0.35 -19.35
C ASP A 6 2.42 0.29 -19.26
N GLU A 7 2.70 1.03 -18.19
CA GLU A 7 4.04 1.61 -18.02
C GLU A 7 5.03 0.52 -17.57
N ALA A 8 6.19 0.46 -18.22
CA ALA A 8 7.27 -0.44 -17.84
C ALA A 8 7.81 -0.02 -16.47
N ILE A 9 7.32 -0.67 -15.42
CA ILE A 9 7.74 -0.38 -14.04
C ILE A 9 9.21 -0.77 -13.89
N ALA A 10 10.04 0.20 -13.52
CA ALA A 10 11.44 -0.05 -13.24
C ALA A 10 11.55 -1.00 -12.04
N SER A 11 12.29 -2.11 -12.22
CA SER A 11 12.58 -3.04 -11.14
C SER A 11 13.50 -2.36 -10.12
N VAL A 12 13.14 -2.44 -8.84
CA VAL A 12 13.94 -1.95 -7.72
C VAL A 12 14.60 -3.14 -7.03
N SER A 13 15.84 -2.97 -6.55
CA SER A 13 16.49 -4.00 -5.74
C SER A 13 15.87 -4.07 -4.36
N VAL A 14 15.33 -5.22 -3.96
CA VAL A 14 14.76 -5.45 -2.63
C VAL A 14 15.80 -6.16 -1.75
N PRO A 15 16.42 -5.45 -0.79
CA PRO A 15 17.40 -6.04 0.11
C PRO A 15 16.74 -6.98 1.12
N THR A 16 17.52 -7.89 1.69
CA THR A 16 17.03 -8.85 2.71
C THR A 16 17.78 -8.75 4.04
N ASP A 17 18.73 -7.83 4.16
CA ASP A 17 19.49 -7.64 5.40
C ASP A 17 18.68 -6.83 6.43
N ALA A 18 18.99 -7.06 7.71
CA ALA A 18 18.24 -6.47 8.82
C ALA A 18 18.32 -4.94 8.86
N ALA A 19 19.44 -4.33 8.42
CA ALA A 19 19.60 -2.88 8.46
C ALA A 19 18.70 -2.21 7.42
N SER A 20 18.62 -2.78 6.22
CA SER A 20 17.70 -2.31 5.18
C SER A 20 16.24 -2.49 5.57
N ILE A 21 15.88 -3.61 6.22
CA ILE A 21 14.51 -3.83 6.71
C ILE A 21 14.13 -2.78 7.78
N GLU A 22 15.02 -2.50 8.72
CA GLU A 22 14.76 -1.47 9.74
C GLU A 22 14.64 -0.06 9.13
N ARG A 23 15.46 0.24 8.11
CA ARG A 23 15.32 1.48 7.32
C ARG A 23 13.94 1.54 6.66
N GLY A 24 13.51 0.46 6.01
CA GLY A 24 12.19 0.36 5.39
C GLY A 24 11.05 0.61 6.35
N LYS A 25 11.14 0.03 7.55
CA LYS A 25 10.20 0.27 8.65
C LYS A 25 10.14 1.74 9.04
N HIS A 26 11.30 2.38 9.22
CA HIS A 26 11.36 3.81 9.53
C HIS A 26 10.66 4.66 8.47
N TYR A 27 10.85 4.35 7.18
CA TYR A 27 10.14 5.05 6.11
C TYR A 27 8.62 4.83 6.18
N LEU A 28 8.15 3.60 6.33
CA LEU A 28 6.72 3.28 6.34
C LEU A 28 5.99 3.88 7.56
N GLU A 29 6.59 3.78 8.75
CA GLU A 29 5.96 4.20 10.01
C GLU A 29 6.15 5.69 10.30
N ALA A 30 7.36 6.24 10.10
CA ALA A 30 7.69 7.59 10.56
C ALA A 30 7.63 8.65 9.45
N VAL A 31 7.86 8.28 8.19
CA VAL A 31 7.97 9.24 7.08
C VAL A 31 6.73 9.21 6.19
N GLY A 32 6.33 8.03 5.74
CA GLY A 32 5.25 7.80 4.78
C GLY A 32 3.89 7.59 5.41
N ALA A 33 3.78 7.60 6.75
CA ALA A 33 2.51 7.56 7.47
C ALA A 33 1.52 6.48 6.96
N CYS A 34 2.02 5.33 6.49
CA CYS A 34 1.18 4.38 5.75
C CYS A 34 0.11 3.75 6.65
N GLN A 35 0.37 3.70 7.96
CA GLN A 35 -0.57 3.28 9.00
C GLN A 35 -1.81 4.17 9.11
N VAL A 36 -1.77 5.39 8.58
CA VAL A 36 -2.91 6.30 8.56
C VAL A 36 -4.07 5.68 7.77
N CYS A 37 -3.81 5.17 6.56
CA CYS A 37 -4.84 4.47 5.79
C CYS A 37 -4.83 2.96 6.01
N HIS A 38 -3.66 2.32 6.18
CA HIS A 38 -3.55 0.85 6.26
C HIS A 38 -3.65 0.29 7.68
N ASP A 39 -4.03 1.10 8.67
CA ASP A 39 -4.05 0.75 10.10
C ASP A 39 -2.66 0.45 10.70
N GLN A 40 -2.56 0.45 12.03
CA GLN A 40 -1.29 0.32 12.77
C GLN A 40 -0.57 -1.00 12.48
N ASN A 41 -1.32 -2.07 12.23
CA ASN A 41 -0.79 -3.39 11.87
C ASN A 41 -0.56 -3.56 10.35
N LEU A 42 -0.82 -2.52 9.54
CA LEU A 42 -0.76 -2.54 8.09
C LEU A 42 -1.70 -3.57 7.42
N ALA A 43 -2.67 -4.10 8.16
CA ALA A 43 -3.65 -5.07 7.67
C ALA A 43 -4.93 -4.42 7.15
N GLY A 44 -4.94 -3.09 7.03
CA GLY A 44 -6.13 -2.29 6.71
C GLY A 44 -7.05 -2.13 7.92
N PRO A 45 -7.87 -1.06 7.95
CA PRO A 45 -8.75 -0.78 9.07
C PRO A 45 -9.85 -1.83 9.13
N GLU A 46 -10.23 -2.23 10.35
CA GLU A 46 -11.48 -2.95 10.54
C GLU A 46 -12.62 -2.08 9.99
N VAL A 47 -13.46 -2.64 9.11
CA VAL A 47 -14.55 -1.91 8.41
C VAL A 47 -15.43 -1.13 9.40
N ALA A 48 -15.61 -1.65 10.62
CA ALA A 48 -16.38 -1.03 11.69
C ALA A 48 -15.78 0.28 12.25
N ASN A 49 -14.46 0.48 12.14
CA ASN A 49 -13.72 1.61 12.73
C ASN A 49 -13.27 2.65 11.69
N CYS A 50 -13.67 2.50 10.43
CA CYS A 50 -13.27 3.39 9.33
C CYS A 50 -13.88 4.80 9.40
N LYS A 51 -14.84 5.05 10.30
CA LYS A 51 -15.57 6.32 10.40
C LYS A 51 -14.69 7.51 10.83
N ASP A 52 -13.67 7.24 11.64
CA ASP A 52 -12.78 8.27 12.21
C ASP A 52 -11.39 8.29 11.53
N ASN A 53 -11.23 7.54 10.44
CA ASN A 53 -9.97 7.47 9.70
C ASN A 53 -9.88 8.63 8.68
N PRO A 54 -8.80 9.44 8.67
CA PRO A 54 -8.66 10.60 7.78
C PRO A 54 -8.71 10.26 6.28
N CYS A 55 -8.59 8.99 5.88
CA CYS A 55 -8.76 8.56 4.49
C CYS A 55 -10.24 8.45 4.05
N THR A 56 -11.18 9.08 4.78
CA THR A 56 -12.65 9.09 4.65
C THR A 56 -13.21 9.26 3.22
N GLY A 57 -13.14 8.18 2.45
CA GLY A 57 -14.07 7.82 1.38
C GLY A 57 -14.89 6.57 1.73
N PHE A 58 -15.23 6.36 3.00
CA PHE A 58 -15.76 5.07 3.49
C PHE A 58 -17.25 5.10 3.86
N SER A 59 -17.86 6.27 3.95
CA SER A 59 -19.30 6.39 3.73
C SER A 59 -19.52 6.40 2.23
N GLY A 60 -20.52 5.67 1.72
CA GLY A 60 -20.92 5.71 0.30
C GLY A 60 -21.32 7.11 -0.21
N ASP A 61 -21.25 8.13 0.65
CA ASP A 61 -21.53 9.53 0.41
C ASP A 61 -20.28 10.36 0.03
N SER A 62 -19.08 9.76 -0.01
CA SER A 62 -17.89 10.45 -0.53
C SER A 62 -17.99 10.67 -2.04
N PHE A 63 -17.41 11.78 -2.52
CA PHE A 63 -17.33 12.09 -3.95
C PHE A 63 -16.65 10.97 -4.77
N PHE A 64 -15.78 10.20 -4.12
CA PHE A 64 -15.05 9.09 -4.74
C PHE A 64 -15.71 7.72 -4.54
N GLY A 65 -16.91 7.66 -3.96
CA GLY A 65 -17.53 6.39 -3.59
C GLY A 65 -16.81 5.71 -2.43
N LYS A 66 -17.02 4.40 -2.26
CA LYS A 66 -16.37 3.59 -1.23
C LYS A 66 -14.97 3.20 -1.70
N VAL A 67 -13.93 3.66 -1.01
CA VAL A 67 -12.55 3.27 -1.29
C VAL A 67 -11.96 2.58 -0.08
N MET A 68 -11.47 1.34 -0.22
CA MET A 68 -10.89 0.54 0.86
C MET A 68 -9.37 0.38 0.67
N PRO A 69 -8.52 0.59 1.69
CA PRO A 69 -7.09 0.37 1.57
C PRO A 69 -6.83 -1.13 1.67
N LYS A 70 -5.85 -1.67 0.96
CA LYS A 70 -5.61 -3.13 0.99
C LYS A 70 -4.92 -3.55 2.28
N ASN A 71 -5.17 -4.79 2.72
CA ASN A 71 -4.37 -5.47 3.74
C ASN A 71 -2.97 -5.75 3.16
N LEU A 72 -1.91 -5.13 3.70
CA LEU A 72 -0.56 -5.23 3.14
C LEU A 72 0.17 -6.51 3.58
N THR A 73 -0.38 -7.23 4.56
CA THR A 73 0.23 -8.44 5.11
C THR A 73 0.00 -9.66 4.21
N SER A 74 0.63 -10.79 4.56
CA SER A 74 0.45 -12.08 3.87
C SER A 74 -0.80 -12.86 4.33
N GLY A 75 -1.64 -12.26 5.16
CA GLY A 75 -2.90 -12.84 5.65
C GLY A 75 -3.93 -13.12 4.56
N ARG A 76 -4.99 -13.84 4.91
CA ARG A 76 -6.20 -13.93 4.08
C ARG A 76 -6.77 -12.53 3.85
N GLY A 77 -7.07 -12.21 2.59
CA GLY A 77 -7.45 -10.86 2.14
C GLY A 77 -6.25 -9.90 1.92
N GLY A 78 -5.04 -10.35 2.22
CA GLY A 78 -3.82 -9.57 2.10
C GLY A 78 -3.10 -9.68 0.75
N ILE A 79 -2.34 -8.64 0.41
CA ILE A 79 -1.54 -8.59 -0.83
C ILE A 79 -0.13 -9.14 -0.65
N GLY A 80 0.35 -9.33 0.58
CA GLY A 80 1.73 -9.70 0.90
C GLY A 80 2.21 -11.02 0.32
N GLY A 81 1.29 -11.95 0.01
CA GLY A 81 1.60 -13.19 -0.67
C GLY A 81 1.36 -13.16 -2.19
N ALA A 82 0.74 -12.11 -2.71
CA ALA A 82 0.24 -12.04 -4.09
C ALA A 82 0.93 -10.97 -4.95
N PHE A 83 1.55 -9.96 -4.33
CA PHE A 83 2.27 -8.89 -5.01
C PHE A 83 3.72 -9.30 -5.30
N THR A 84 4.15 -9.01 -6.52
CA THR A 84 5.57 -8.96 -6.90
C THR A 84 6.21 -7.65 -6.43
N ASP A 85 7.54 -7.54 -6.52
CA ASP A 85 8.25 -6.30 -6.20
C ASP A 85 7.79 -5.16 -7.10
N GLU A 86 7.58 -5.45 -8.37
CA GLU A 86 7.07 -4.51 -9.36
C GLU A 86 5.64 -4.06 -9.05
N ASP A 87 4.80 -4.94 -8.49
CA ASP A 87 3.46 -4.56 -8.04
C ASP A 87 3.50 -3.55 -6.88
N TYR A 88 4.44 -3.71 -5.95
CA TYR A 88 4.64 -2.73 -4.88
C TYR A 88 5.17 -1.41 -5.42
N VAL A 89 6.18 -1.44 -6.31
CA VAL A 89 6.68 -0.21 -6.95
C VAL A 89 5.55 0.50 -7.68
N ARG A 90 4.74 -0.24 -8.45
CA ARG A 90 3.58 0.30 -9.18
C ARG A 90 2.59 0.99 -8.23
N ALA A 91 2.21 0.33 -7.14
CA ALA A 91 1.26 0.88 -6.19
C ALA A 91 1.80 2.10 -5.44
N ILE A 92 3.03 2.03 -4.92
CA ILE A 92 3.61 3.07 -4.06
C ILE A 92 4.04 4.29 -4.89
N ARG A 93 4.82 4.07 -5.95
CA ARG A 93 5.44 5.16 -6.72
C ARG A 93 4.52 5.76 -7.75
N HIS A 94 3.61 4.97 -8.32
CA HIS A 94 2.76 5.40 -9.43
C HIS A 94 1.28 5.48 -9.06
N GLY A 95 0.87 4.99 -7.89
CA GLY A 95 -0.54 4.99 -7.49
C GLY A 95 -1.38 4.13 -8.43
N ILE A 96 -0.83 3.02 -8.93
CA ILE A 96 -1.52 2.11 -9.85
C ILE A 96 -1.61 0.74 -9.18
N GLY A 97 -2.82 0.17 -9.16
CA GLY A 97 -3.09 -1.14 -8.61
C GLY A 97 -2.53 -2.27 -9.47
N LYS A 98 -2.66 -3.51 -8.99
CA LYS A 98 -2.15 -4.68 -9.69
C LYS A 98 -2.82 -4.89 -11.05
N ASP A 99 -4.09 -4.51 -11.19
CA ASP A 99 -4.86 -4.69 -12.42
C ASP A 99 -4.77 -3.47 -13.36
N GLY A 100 -3.88 -2.51 -13.05
CA GLY A 100 -3.59 -1.33 -13.87
C GLY A 100 -4.55 -0.15 -13.65
N GLU A 101 -5.44 -0.25 -12.68
CA GLU A 101 -6.36 0.80 -12.23
C GLU A 101 -5.67 1.86 -11.37
N ALA A 102 -6.11 3.11 -11.47
CA ALA A 102 -5.57 4.17 -10.63
C ALA A 102 -6.09 4.04 -9.18
N LEU A 103 -5.17 4.06 -8.22
CA LEU A 103 -5.44 4.10 -6.79
C LEU A 103 -5.80 5.54 -6.40
N VAL A 104 -7.10 5.83 -6.34
CA VAL A 104 -7.64 7.19 -6.21
C VAL A 104 -7.19 7.94 -4.94
N ILE A 105 -6.89 7.22 -3.86
CA ILE A 105 -6.53 7.80 -2.55
C ILE A 105 -5.04 7.59 -2.19
N MET A 106 -4.32 6.69 -2.88
CA MET A 106 -2.91 6.45 -2.55
C MET A 106 -2.06 7.64 -3.01
N PRO A 107 -1.36 8.37 -2.11
CA PRO A 107 -0.69 9.64 -2.43
C PRO A 107 0.65 9.40 -3.14
N ALA A 108 0.61 8.90 -4.37
CA ALA A 108 1.81 8.60 -5.16
C ALA A 108 2.70 9.85 -5.37
N GLU A 109 2.11 11.04 -5.39
CA GLU A 109 2.80 12.33 -5.46
C GLU A 109 3.70 12.61 -4.24
N GLU A 110 3.50 11.94 -3.11
CA GLU A 110 4.39 12.04 -1.96
C GLU A 110 5.55 11.05 -2.07
N TYR A 111 5.33 9.91 -2.72
CA TYR A 111 6.30 8.81 -2.80
C TYR A 111 7.11 8.76 -4.09
N TYR A 112 6.71 9.47 -5.16
CA TYR A 112 7.35 9.31 -6.46
C TYR A 112 8.83 9.70 -6.51
N LYS A 113 9.29 10.52 -5.55
CA LYS A 113 10.69 10.96 -5.42
C LYS A 113 11.52 10.12 -4.46
N ILE A 114 10.93 9.12 -3.80
CA ILE A 114 11.68 8.22 -2.93
C ILE A 114 12.71 7.49 -3.77
N SER A 115 13.94 7.39 -3.25
CA SER A 115 15.04 6.71 -3.95
C SER A 115 14.73 5.23 -4.17
N ASP A 116 15.34 4.61 -5.17
CA ASP A 116 15.15 3.17 -5.39
C ASP A 116 15.62 2.35 -4.18
N ASP A 117 16.70 2.76 -3.52
CA ASP A 117 17.18 2.06 -2.31
C ASP A 117 16.19 2.14 -1.15
N ASP A 118 15.55 3.30 -0.96
CA ASP A 118 14.51 3.49 0.07
C ASP A 118 13.25 2.71 -0.25
N LEU A 119 12.80 2.75 -1.51
CA LEU A 119 11.63 2.01 -1.96
C LEU A 119 11.88 0.50 -1.85
N GLY A 120 13.08 0.03 -2.21
CA GLY A 120 13.49 -1.35 -2.02
C GLY A 120 13.46 -1.77 -0.55
N ALA A 121 14.00 -0.92 0.34
CA ALA A 121 13.95 -1.14 1.79
C ALA A 121 12.51 -1.19 2.33
N MET A 122 11.64 -0.30 1.88
CA MET A 122 10.21 -0.29 2.24
C MET A 122 9.54 -1.61 1.82
N ILE A 123 9.76 -2.07 0.59
CA ILE A 123 9.21 -3.34 0.09
C ILE A 123 9.76 -4.53 0.90
N ALA A 124 11.06 -4.50 1.23
CA ALA A 124 11.67 -5.51 2.08
C ALA A 124 10.95 -5.63 3.42
N TYR A 125 10.67 -4.49 4.08
CA TYR A 125 9.93 -4.48 5.34
C TYR A 125 8.49 -4.97 5.17
N LEU A 126 7.76 -4.53 4.14
CA LEU A 126 6.40 -4.99 3.86
C LEU A 126 6.32 -6.53 3.73
N LYS A 127 7.32 -7.16 3.12
CA LYS A 127 7.41 -8.61 3.01
C LYS A 127 7.71 -9.33 4.33
N THR A 128 8.18 -8.61 5.35
CA THR A 128 8.44 -9.17 6.69
C THR A 128 7.27 -9.00 7.65
N LEU A 129 6.18 -8.34 7.23
CA LEU A 129 5.06 -8.07 8.11
C LEU A 129 4.46 -9.36 8.68
N PRO A 130 4.07 -9.35 9.97
CA PRO A 130 3.33 -10.45 10.57
C PRO A 130 2.08 -10.77 9.75
N HIS A 131 1.76 -12.05 9.66
CA HIS A 131 0.56 -12.53 8.99
C HIS A 131 -0.70 -12.10 9.76
N VAL A 132 -1.60 -11.35 9.12
CA VAL A 132 -2.86 -10.90 9.72
C VAL A 132 -4.02 -11.13 8.74
N ASP A 133 -4.90 -12.06 9.09
CA ASP A 133 -6.13 -12.31 8.35
C ASP A 133 -7.08 -11.11 8.50
N ASN A 134 -7.35 -10.42 7.41
CA ASN A 134 -8.33 -9.35 7.34
C ASN A 134 -8.88 -9.24 5.91
N GLU A 135 -10.14 -9.64 5.75
CA GLU A 135 -10.86 -9.59 4.47
C GLU A 135 -11.67 -8.31 4.41
N LEU A 136 -11.16 -7.37 3.62
CA LEU A 136 -11.76 -6.05 3.44
C LEU A 136 -12.78 -6.11 2.30
N GLU A 137 -13.83 -5.31 2.40
CA GLU A 137 -14.78 -5.16 1.30
C GLU A 137 -14.11 -4.54 0.07
N GLU A 138 -14.65 -4.80 -1.12
CA GLU A 138 -14.15 -4.18 -2.34
C GLU A 138 -14.55 -2.70 -2.43
N SER A 139 -13.71 -1.93 -3.12
CA SER A 139 -14.03 -0.53 -3.45
C SER A 139 -15.11 -0.48 -4.55
N SER A 140 -15.96 0.55 -4.56
CA SER A 140 -17.13 0.68 -5.46
C SER A 140 -17.14 1.97 -6.27
#